data_AF-A0AAW2R8U5-F1
#
_entry.id   AF-A0AAW2R8U5-F1
#
_cell.length_a   1.000
_cell.length_b   1.000
_cell.length_c   1.000
_cell.angle_alpha   90.00
_cell.angle_beta   90.00
_cell.angle_gamma   90.00
#
_symmetry.space_group_name_H-M   'P 1'
#
loop_
_entity.id
_entity.type
_entity.pdbx_description
1 polymer ?
#
loop_
_entity_poly.entity_id
_entity_poly.type
_entity_poly.pdbx_seq_one_letter_code
_entity_poly.pdbx_strand_id
1 'polypeptide(L)'
;MSRLSFRPRPLDFNKKLPIIKSIKDFEDDEVPTSTRNSQILRLAAEADNEVQQVPGRKTASEIPTPEFVVVDTYERDYSRTFIQPTSYLRARGARAEIGEFVEYDLDNEDEDWLQDFNKERKTLVAEKLETIIFKLEVLDHKARERAGVITPTLGSPIPVLLTFDAAVEALQALSIKYGVFQQIYNYWKGKRERWQKPILRRLQPPPPVNDTNPYNVYSGQGRKLTGFTLGGCKGGKIMCNHLKSFV
;
A
#
# COMPACT_ATOMS: atom_id res chain seq x y z
N MET A 1 -6.45 -72.97 5.20
CA MET A 1 -6.15 -71.53 5.39
C MET A 1 -4.69 -71.29 5.02
N SER A 2 -4.40 -70.84 3.79
CA SER A 2 -3.01 -70.52 3.39
C SER A 2 -2.71 -69.06 3.71
N ARG A 3 -1.78 -68.84 4.64
CA ARG A 3 -1.30 -67.51 5.03
C ARG A 3 -0.57 -66.88 3.84
N LEU A 4 -1.10 -65.75 3.32
CA LEU A 4 -0.44 -64.98 2.26
C LEU A 4 0.96 -64.59 2.74
N SER A 5 1.99 -65.16 2.13
CA SER A 5 3.37 -64.80 2.43
C SER A 5 3.67 -63.45 1.78
N PHE A 6 3.65 -62.38 2.57
CA PHE A 6 4.25 -61.12 2.16
C PHE A 6 5.75 -61.34 2.04
N ARG A 7 6.25 -61.48 0.82
CA ARG A 7 7.70 -61.37 0.58
C ARG A 7 8.03 -59.89 0.69
N PRO A 8 8.83 -59.45 1.67
CA PRO A 8 9.26 -58.06 1.71
C PRO A 8 10.01 -57.78 0.41
N ARG A 9 9.45 -56.92 -0.43
CA ARG A 9 10.15 -56.45 -1.63
C ARG A 9 11.31 -55.60 -1.13
N PRO A 10 12.55 -55.83 -1.58
CA PRO A 10 13.68 -54.99 -1.23
C PRO A 10 13.33 -53.53 -1.50
N LEU A 11 13.61 -52.65 -0.54
CA LEU A 11 13.45 -51.22 -0.73
C LEU A 11 14.33 -50.80 -1.90
N ASP A 12 13.70 -50.28 -2.96
CA ASP A 12 14.42 -49.71 -4.08
C ASP A 12 14.94 -48.33 -3.66
N PHE A 13 16.22 -48.26 -3.35
CA PHE A 13 16.91 -47.03 -2.94
C PHE A 13 16.89 -45.95 -4.03
N ASN A 14 16.58 -46.30 -5.28
CA ASN A 14 16.45 -45.35 -6.38
C ASN A 14 15.03 -44.82 -6.55
N LYS A 15 14.06 -45.33 -5.78
CA LYS A 15 12.69 -44.85 -5.82
C LYS A 15 12.64 -43.43 -5.22
N LYS A 16 12.30 -42.45 -6.05
CA LYS A 16 12.10 -41.06 -5.62
C LYS A 16 10.97 -41.01 -4.59
N LEU A 17 11.21 -40.30 -3.48
CA LEU A 17 10.21 -40.05 -2.46
C LEU A 17 9.22 -38.99 -2.96
N PRO A 18 7.90 -39.16 -2.70
CA PRO A 18 6.94 -38.09 -2.94
C PRO A 18 7.28 -36.91 -2.02
N ILE A 19 7.36 -35.71 -2.60
CA ILE A 19 7.55 -34.48 -1.84
C ILE A 19 6.17 -33.94 -1.52
N ILE A 20 5.89 -33.81 -0.23
CA ILE A 20 4.64 -33.26 0.26
C ILE A 20 4.80 -31.74 0.36
N LYS A 21 3.95 -31.00 -0.34
CA LYS A 21 4.00 -29.53 -0.40
C LYS A 21 3.08 -28.91 0.66
N SER A 22 1.99 -29.59 1.02
CA SER A 22 1.04 -29.11 2.03
C SER A 22 0.49 -30.24 2.91
N ILE A 23 -0.01 -29.92 4.11
CA ILE A 23 -0.68 -30.88 5.00
C ILE A 23 -1.92 -31.51 4.32
N LYS A 24 -2.55 -30.81 3.37
CA LYS A 24 -3.70 -31.35 2.62
C LYS A 24 -3.30 -32.51 1.69
N ASP A 25 -2.03 -32.58 1.27
CA ASP A 25 -1.53 -33.68 0.43
C ASP A 25 -1.44 -35.01 1.21
N PHE A 26 -1.63 -35.01 2.53
CA PHE A 26 -1.74 -36.22 3.34
C PHE A 26 -3.15 -36.84 3.36
N GLU A 27 -4.20 -36.05 3.07
CA GLU A 27 -5.59 -36.51 3.20
C GLU A 27 -6.05 -37.33 1.98
N ASP A 28 -5.36 -37.22 0.83
CA ASP A 28 -5.76 -37.88 -0.42
C ASP A 28 -5.26 -39.35 -0.55
N ASP A 29 -4.49 -39.83 0.43
CA ASP A 29 -3.82 -41.15 0.41
C ASP A 29 -4.50 -42.24 1.27
N GLU A 30 -5.71 -42.02 1.83
CA GLU A 30 -6.49 -43.06 2.53
C GLU A 30 -7.24 -44.02 1.57
N VAL A 31 -6.67 -44.33 0.40
CA VAL A 31 -7.17 -45.44 -0.43
C VAL A 31 -6.11 -46.55 -0.48
N PRO A 32 -6.37 -47.72 0.16
CA PRO A 32 -5.40 -48.79 0.21
C PRO A 32 -5.09 -49.26 -1.22
N THR A 33 -3.79 -49.34 -1.48
CA THR A 33 -3.16 -49.71 -2.75
C THR A 33 -3.69 -51.04 -3.28
N SER A 34 -4.75 -51.01 -4.09
CA SER A 34 -5.16 -52.11 -4.96
C SER A 34 -4.77 -51.76 -6.40
N THR A 35 -3.59 -52.21 -6.80
CA THR A 35 -3.10 -52.13 -8.17
C THR A 35 -3.92 -53.07 -9.05
N ARG A 36 -4.91 -52.51 -9.76
CA ARG A 36 -5.32 -52.81 -11.15
C ARG A 36 -6.75 -52.31 -11.37
N ASN A 37 -6.93 -51.48 -12.41
CA ASN A 37 -8.21 -51.18 -13.09
C ASN A 37 -8.98 -49.89 -12.75
N SER A 38 -8.34 -48.71 -12.72
CA SER A 38 -9.11 -47.44 -12.77
C SER A 38 -8.60 -46.35 -13.73
N GLN A 39 -7.50 -46.57 -14.44
CA GLN A 39 -6.98 -45.59 -15.43
C GLN A 39 -7.76 -45.52 -16.75
N ILE A 40 -8.86 -46.27 -16.93
CA ILE A 40 -9.65 -46.25 -18.18
C ILE A 40 -10.91 -45.36 -18.09
N LEU A 41 -11.26 -44.78 -16.94
CA LEU A 41 -12.56 -44.09 -16.77
C LEU A 41 -12.51 -42.58 -16.50
N ARG A 42 -11.40 -41.91 -16.82
CA ARG A 42 -11.34 -40.43 -16.86
C ARG A 42 -10.74 -39.86 -18.16
N LEU A 43 -10.79 -40.63 -19.24
CA LEU A 43 -10.42 -40.18 -20.60
C LEU A 43 -11.58 -39.48 -21.36
N ALA A 44 -12.68 -39.10 -20.71
CA ALA A 44 -13.90 -38.66 -21.41
C ALA A 44 -14.38 -37.22 -21.11
N ALA A 45 -13.62 -36.40 -20.39
CA ALA A 45 -13.98 -35.01 -20.20
C ALA A 45 -12.74 -34.15 -20.04
N GLU A 46 -12.15 -33.74 -21.17
CA GLU A 46 -11.38 -32.50 -21.37
C GLU A 46 -10.76 -32.56 -22.77
N ALA A 47 -11.61 -32.28 -23.77
CA ALA A 47 -11.12 -31.79 -25.05
C ALA A 47 -10.74 -30.31 -24.83
N ASP A 48 -9.45 -29.99 -24.78
CA ASP A 48 -8.82 -28.98 -25.66
C ASP A 48 -7.33 -28.79 -25.32
N ASN A 49 -6.54 -28.49 -26.37
CA ASN A 49 -5.11 -28.11 -26.37
C ASN A 49 -4.05 -29.24 -26.37
N GLU A 50 -3.90 -29.90 -27.51
CA GLU A 50 -2.64 -30.55 -27.88
C GLU A 50 -1.55 -29.49 -28.14
N VAL A 51 -0.64 -29.30 -27.17
CA VAL A 51 0.68 -28.69 -27.44
C VAL A 51 1.72 -29.80 -27.46
N GLN A 52 2.26 -30.03 -28.65
CA GLN A 52 3.28 -31.02 -28.95
C GLN A 52 4.55 -30.78 -28.13
N GLN A 53 4.86 -31.69 -27.19
CA GLN A 53 6.08 -31.62 -26.38
C GLN A 53 7.31 -32.02 -27.18
N VAL A 54 8.26 -31.09 -27.30
CA VAL A 54 9.60 -31.32 -27.87
C VAL A 54 10.50 -31.97 -26.79
N PRO A 55 11.24 -33.06 -27.10
CA PRO A 55 12.13 -33.68 -26.13
C PRO A 55 13.46 -32.93 -26.09
N GLY A 56 13.64 -32.06 -25.07
CA GLY A 56 14.84 -31.24 -24.92
C GLY A 56 15.26 -31.08 -23.46
N ARG A 57 16.33 -31.79 -23.08
CA ARG A 57 17.01 -31.68 -21.78
C ARG A 57 17.33 -30.23 -21.40
N LYS A 58 16.85 -29.83 -20.22
CA LYS A 58 17.56 -29.21 -19.08
C LYS A 58 16.54 -29.29 -17.94
N THR A 59 16.90 -29.82 -16.78
CA THR A 59 16.09 -29.70 -15.57
C THR A 59 16.03 -28.20 -15.24
N ALA A 60 15.06 -27.51 -15.83
CA ALA A 60 14.76 -26.15 -15.45
C ALA A 60 14.45 -26.17 -13.95
N SER A 61 15.12 -25.30 -13.20
CA SER A 61 14.78 -25.06 -11.80
C SER A 61 13.28 -24.78 -11.73
N GLU A 62 12.53 -25.58 -10.97
CA GLU A 62 11.10 -25.37 -10.74
C GLU A 62 10.92 -23.98 -10.14
N ILE A 63 10.29 -23.07 -10.90
CA ILE A 63 10.03 -21.72 -10.42
C ILE A 63 8.87 -21.83 -9.42
N PRO A 64 9.06 -21.42 -8.15
CA PRO A 64 7.99 -21.49 -7.18
C PRO A 64 6.83 -20.58 -7.63
N THR A 65 5.62 -21.14 -7.66
CA THR A 65 4.39 -20.39 -7.92
C THR A 65 3.83 -19.92 -6.57
N PRO A 66 3.54 -18.61 -6.39
CA PRO A 66 2.97 -18.13 -5.14
C PRO A 66 1.55 -18.68 -4.95
N GLU A 67 1.19 -18.96 -3.70
CA GLU A 67 -0.17 -19.30 -3.33
C GLU A 67 -1.05 -18.05 -3.27
N PHE A 68 -2.34 -18.21 -3.54
CA PHE A 68 -3.34 -17.14 -3.36
C PHE A 68 -4.31 -17.52 -2.24
N VAL A 69 -4.87 -16.50 -1.59
CA VAL A 69 -5.84 -16.65 -0.51
C VAL A 69 -7.11 -15.92 -0.90
N VAL A 70 -8.26 -16.56 -0.68
CA VAL A 70 -9.57 -15.93 -0.84
C VAL A 70 -9.87 -15.13 0.43
N VAL A 71 -10.26 -13.87 0.28
CA VAL A 71 -10.56 -12.96 1.39
C VAL A 71 -12.07 -12.90 1.58
N ASP A 72 -12.56 -13.43 2.70
CA ASP A 72 -14.00 -13.54 2.98
C ASP A 72 -14.72 -12.17 3.04
N THR A 73 -13.99 -11.11 3.39
CA THR A 73 -14.56 -9.75 3.53
C THR A 73 -14.59 -8.97 2.22
N TYR A 74 -14.05 -9.52 1.12
CA TYR A 74 -13.87 -8.80 -0.13
C TYR A 74 -15.16 -8.15 -0.65
N GLU A 75 -16.26 -8.91 -0.69
CA GLU A 75 -17.56 -8.42 -1.20
C GLU A 75 -18.21 -7.37 -0.29
N ARG A 76 -17.83 -7.33 0.99
CA ARG A 76 -18.30 -6.30 1.94
C ARG A 76 -17.48 -5.02 1.79
N ASP A 77 -16.18 -5.17 1.63
CA ASP A 77 -15.23 -4.04 1.65
C ASP A 77 -15.16 -3.34 0.27
N TYR A 78 -15.44 -4.06 -0.82
CA TYR A 78 -15.44 -3.54 -2.18
C TYR A 78 -16.82 -3.62 -2.84
N SER A 79 -17.52 -2.48 -2.90
CA SER A 79 -18.81 -2.40 -3.58
C SER A 79 -18.66 -2.27 -5.10
N ARG A 80 -19.48 -3.02 -5.86
CA ARG A 80 -19.51 -2.99 -7.33
C ARG A 80 -20.23 -1.75 -7.87
N THR A 81 -19.60 -0.59 -7.74
CA THR A 81 -20.16 0.71 -8.16
C THR A 81 -19.73 1.16 -9.55
N PHE A 82 -18.76 0.48 -10.17
CA PHE A 82 -18.25 0.84 -11.49
C PHE A 82 -19.25 0.55 -12.60
N ILE A 83 -19.56 1.56 -13.41
CA ILE A 83 -20.39 1.46 -14.61
C ILE A 83 -19.47 1.67 -15.82
N GLN A 84 -19.34 0.65 -16.67
CA GLN A 84 -18.47 0.70 -17.83
C GLN A 84 -18.97 1.76 -18.84
N PRO A 85 -18.16 2.78 -19.17
CA PRO A 85 -18.54 3.76 -20.19
C PRO A 85 -18.42 3.16 -21.59
N THR A 86 -19.12 3.76 -22.55
CA THR A 86 -19.09 3.37 -23.98
C THR A 86 -17.81 3.79 -24.70
N SER A 87 -16.92 4.55 -24.04
CA SER A 87 -15.66 5.05 -24.57
C SER A 87 -14.49 4.70 -23.65
N TYR A 88 -13.26 4.79 -24.16
CA TYR A 88 -12.07 4.53 -23.35
C TYR A 88 -11.89 5.54 -22.22
N LEU A 89 -11.43 5.05 -21.07
CA LEU A 89 -11.13 5.86 -19.90
C LEU A 89 -10.04 6.90 -20.23
N ARG A 90 -10.38 8.18 -20.10
CA ARG A 90 -9.42 9.29 -20.18
C ARG A 90 -9.22 9.86 -18.79
N ALA A 91 -8.31 9.28 -18.03
CA ALA A 91 -7.96 9.79 -16.71
C ALA A 91 -7.02 11.02 -16.83
N ARG A 92 -7.38 12.13 -16.19
CA ARG A 92 -6.39 13.13 -15.78
C ARG A 92 -5.62 12.58 -14.58
N GLY A 93 -4.40 13.08 -14.35
CA GLY A 93 -3.54 12.58 -13.26
C GLY A 93 -4.27 12.54 -11.91
N ALA A 94 -3.97 11.51 -11.11
CA ALA A 94 -4.70 11.08 -9.90
C ALA A 94 -4.95 12.14 -8.80
N ARG A 95 -4.44 13.35 -8.95
CA ARG A 95 -4.55 14.46 -7.98
C ARG A 95 -5.30 15.68 -8.50
N ALA A 96 -5.81 15.66 -9.73
CA ALA A 96 -6.29 16.89 -10.35
C ALA A 96 -7.64 17.38 -9.82
N GLU A 97 -8.69 16.55 -9.63
CA GLU A 97 -10.06 17.10 -9.52
C GLU A 97 -11.10 16.24 -8.76
N ILE A 98 -10.78 15.66 -7.59
CA ILE A 98 -11.84 15.05 -6.73
C ILE A 98 -11.75 15.60 -5.30
N GLY A 99 -12.42 16.73 -5.08
CA GLY A 99 -12.85 17.19 -3.75
C GLY A 99 -11.75 17.40 -2.71
N GLU A 100 -12.18 17.74 -1.50
CA GLU A 100 -11.34 17.84 -0.30
C GLU A 100 -10.86 16.44 0.11
N PHE A 101 -9.93 15.86 -0.65
CA PHE A 101 -9.39 14.52 -0.37
C PHE A 101 -8.63 14.52 0.95
N VAL A 102 -9.11 13.71 1.89
CA VAL A 102 -8.46 13.45 3.17
C VAL A 102 -7.61 12.19 2.99
N GLU A 103 -6.29 12.33 3.10
CA GLU A 103 -5.33 11.23 2.92
C GLU A 103 -5.12 10.40 4.21
N TYR A 104 -5.63 10.90 5.33
CA TYR A 104 -5.39 10.29 6.64
C TYR A 104 -6.49 9.29 6.97
N ASP A 105 -6.12 8.04 7.16
CA ASP A 105 -6.99 7.00 7.74
C ASP A 105 -6.62 6.80 9.21
N LEU A 106 -7.61 6.57 10.08
CA LEU A 106 -7.36 6.30 11.50
C LEU A 106 -6.60 4.98 11.68
N ASP A 107 -5.56 5.00 12.52
CA ASP A 107 -4.91 3.77 12.97
C ASP A 107 -5.59 3.20 14.23
N ASN A 108 -5.13 2.03 14.70
CA ASN A 108 -5.69 1.39 15.89
C ASN A 108 -5.63 2.29 17.14
N GLU A 109 -4.57 3.11 17.30
CA GLU A 109 -4.45 4.04 18.44
C GLU A 109 -5.49 5.17 18.34
N ASP A 110 -5.74 5.66 17.13
CA ASP A 110 -6.75 6.68 16.87
C ASP A 110 -8.17 6.14 17.11
N GLU A 111 -8.44 4.91 16.67
CA GLU A 111 -9.73 4.23 16.86
C GLU A 111 -10.03 3.97 18.35
N ASP A 112 -9.05 3.45 19.10
CA ASP A 112 -9.16 3.24 20.55
C ASP A 112 -9.43 4.57 21.28
N TRP A 113 -8.69 5.63 20.92
CA TRP A 113 -8.89 6.96 21.48
C TRP A 113 -10.28 7.52 21.15
N LEU A 114 -10.74 7.38 19.91
CA LEU A 114 -12.04 7.85 19.47
C LEU A 114 -13.18 7.10 20.18
N GLN A 115 -13.02 5.78 20.38
CA GLN A 115 -13.96 4.97 21.12
C GLN A 115 -14.07 5.46 22.56
N ASP A 116 -12.93 5.67 23.23
CA ASP A 116 -12.85 6.17 24.60
C ASP A 116 -13.46 7.57 24.75
N PHE A 117 -13.14 8.47 23.83
CA PHE A 117 -13.68 9.83 23.79
C PHE A 117 -15.20 9.87 23.63
N ASN A 118 -15.76 8.95 22.85
CA ASN A 118 -17.19 8.87 22.58
C ASN A 118 -17.97 8.03 23.60
N LYS A 119 -17.33 7.41 24.61
CA LYS A 119 -18.00 6.57 25.63
C LYS A 119 -19.12 7.32 26.35
N GLU A 120 -18.86 8.57 26.73
CA GLU A 120 -19.84 9.38 27.47
C GLU A 120 -20.87 10.02 26.54
N ARG A 121 -20.42 10.56 25.40
CA ARG A 121 -21.28 11.18 24.39
C ARG A 121 -20.66 10.99 23.01
N LYS A 122 -21.44 10.46 22.05
CA LYS A 122 -21.06 10.36 20.63
C LYS A 122 -21.03 11.73 19.97
N THR A 123 -19.94 12.46 20.17
CA THR A 123 -19.79 13.84 19.70
C THR A 123 -18.93 13.95 18.45
N LEU A 124 -18.10 12.94 18.18
CA LEU A 124 -17.13 12.95 17.08
C LEU A 124 -17.29 11.71 16.19
N VAL A 125 -17.33 11.92 14.89
CA VAL A 125 -17.36 10.86 13.85
C VAL A 125 -15.94 10.60 13.36
N ALA A 126 -15.61 9.37 12.99
CA ALA A 126 -14.29 8.97 12.48
C ALA A 126 -13.81 9.87 11.33
N GLU A 127 -14.62 10.05 10.29
CA GLU A 127 -14.33 10.92 9.13
C GLU A 127 -13.98 12.38 9.53
N LYS A 128 -14.61 12.89 10.60
CA LYS A 128 -14.28 14.22 11.12
C LYS A 128 -12.92 14.24 11.79
N LEU A 129 -12.59 13.21 12.58
CA LEU A 129 -11.28 13.09 13.20
C LEU A 129 -10.17 13.00 12.14
N GLU A 130 -10.36 12.17 11.13
CA GLU A 130 -9.46 12.03 9.96
C GLU A 130 -9.19 13.37 9.29
N THR A 131 -10.28 14.10 8.95
CA THR A 131 -10.20 15.42 8.32
C THR A 131 -9.40 16.40 9.18
N ILE A 132 -9.62 16.41 10.50
CA ILE A 132 -8.95 17.34 11.41
C ILE A 132 -7.47 16.99 11.53
N ILE A 133 -7.12 15.72 11.78
CA ILE A 133 -5.72 15.29 11.89
C ILE A 133 -4.97 15.58 10.59
N PHE A 134 -5.56 15.25 9.44
CA PHE A 134 -4.99 15.55 8.13
C PHE A 134 -4.68 17.05 7.96
N LYS A 135 -5.64 17.92 8.28
CA LYS A 135 -5.44 19.36 8.14
C LYS A 135 -4.42 19.90 9.15
N LEU A 136 -4.39 19.41 10.39
CA LEU A 136 -3.38 19.77 11.38
C LEU A 136 -1.97 19.43 10.88
N GLU A 137 -1.79 18.25 10.29
CA GLU A 137 -0.51 17.84 9.68
C GLU A 137 -0.07 18.76 8.54
N VAL A 138 -1.00 19.10 7.63
CA VAL A 138 -0.71 20.00 6.51
C VAL A 138 -0.39 21.42 7.00
N LEU A 139 -1.09 21.91 8.02
CA LEU A 139 -0.87 23.23 8.60
C LEU A 139 0.48 23.31 9.32
N ASP A 140 0.83 22.30 10.11
CA ASP A 140 2.13 22.22 10.78
C ASP A 140 3.28 22.15 9.78
N HIS A 141 3.15 21.36 8.72
CA HIS A 141 4.12 21.35 7.64
C HIS A 141 4.28 22.73 6.99
N LYS A 142 3.18 23.42 6.67
CA LYS A 142 3.24 24.79 6.13
C LYS A 142 3.85 25.79 7.10
N ALA A 143 3.69 25.60 8.41
CA ALA A 143 4.32 26.44 9.42
C ALA A 143 5.84 26.20 9.45
N ARG A 144 6.28 24.94 9.35
CA ARG A 144 7.70 24.56 9.25
C ARG A 144 8.37 25.09 7.98
N GLU A 145 7.72 24.99 6.84
CA GLU A 145 8.20 25.56 5.58
C GLU A 145 8.39 27.08 5.70
N ARG A 146 7.42 27.79 6.28
CA ARG A 146 7.48 29.25 6.50
C ARG A 146 8.57 29.66 7.48
N ALA A 147 8.83 28.85 8.50
CA ALA A 147 9.91 29.09 9.47
C ALA A 147 11.30 28.69 8.95
N GLY A 148 11.40 28.09 7.75
CA GLY A 148 12.66 27.58 7.21
C GLY A 148 13.18 26.33 7.93
N VAL A 149 12.36 25.68 8.76
CA VAL A 149 12.71 24.50 9.57
C VAL A 149 12.32 23.23 8.81
N ILE A 150 12.94 23.01 7.65
CA ILE A 150 12.70 21.85 6.80
C ILE A 150 13.87 20.89 6.98
N THR A 151 13.63 19.76 7.65
CA THR A 151 14.63 18.71 7.77
C THR A 151 14.87 18.09 6.39
N PRO A 152 16.12 18.09 5.86
CA PRO A 152 16.37 17.61 4.50
C PRO A 152 16.40 16.08 4.39
N THR A 153 16.64 15.38 5.50
CA THR A 153 16.85 13.93 5.53
C THR A 153 16.14 13.28 6.71
N LEU A 154 15.73 12.02 6.54
CA LEU A 154 15.15 11.19 7.60
C LEU A 154 16.11 11.00 8.78
N GLY A 155 15.59 11.06 10.01
CA GLY A 155 16.32 10.70 11.24
C GLY A 155 16.38 11.81 12.31
N SER A 156 16.30 13.09 11.93
CA SER A 156 16.28 14.18 12.92
C SER A 156 14.88 14.37 13.51
N PRO A 157 14.76 14.64 14.82
CA PRO A 157 13.48 14.98 15.45
C PRO A 157 12.84 16.20 14.79
N ILE A 158 11.55 16.12 14.46
CA ILE A 158 10.78 17.17 13.81
C ILE A 158 9.78 17.75 14.81
N PRO A 159 10.03 18.97 15.34
CA PRO A 159 9.15 19.58 16.32
C PRO A 159 7.81 20.01 15.71
N VAL A 160 6.79 20.12 16.56
CA VAL A 160 5.49 20.72 16.21
C VAL A 160 5.62 22.23 16.36
N LEU A 161 5.32 22.98 15.29
CA LEU A 161 5.34 24.45 15.30
C LEU A 161 3.95 25.07 15.27
N LEU A 162 2.93 24.30 14.86
CA LEU A 162 1.55 24.78 14.83
C LEU A 162 1.05 25.05 16.25
N THR A 163 0.71 26.30 16.56
CA THR A 163 0.06 26.68 17.82
C THR A 163 -1.44 26.38 17.80
N PHE A 164 -2.05 26.24 18.97
CA PHE A 164 -3.47 25.96 19.09
C PHE A 164 -4.33 27.08 18.48
N ASP A 165 -4.02 28.34 18.79
CA ASP A 165 -4.78 29.48 18.28
C ASP A 165 -4.75 29.58 16.75
N ALA A 166 -3.58 29.35 16.14
CA ALA A 166 -3.43 29.32 14.69
C ALA A 166 -4.20 28.15 14.05
N ALA A 167 -4.28 27.00 14.75
CA ALA A 167 -5.06 25.85 14.30
C ALA A 167 -6.57 26.13 14.37
N VAL A 168 -7.05 26.76 15.45
CA VAL A 168 -8.45 27.16 15.61
C VAL A 168 -8.87 28.15 14.53
N GLU A 169 -8.04 29.16 14.27
CA GLU A 169 -8.29 30.16 13.23
C GLU A 169 -8.38 29.51 11.85
N ALA A 170 -7.42 28.64 11.50
CA ALA A 170 -7.38 27.99 10.20
C ALA A 170 -8.48 26.94 9.98
N LEU A 171 -9.02 26.34 11.07
CA LEU A 171 -10.00 25.27 11.02
C LEU A 171 -11.41 25.69 11.45
N GLN A 172 -11.66 26.99 11.61
CA GLN A 172 -12.96 27.53 11.99
C GLN A 172 -14.09 27.09 11.04
N ALA A 173 -13.79 26.91 9.75
CA ALA A 173 -14.74 26.47 8.74
C ALA A 173 -15.35 25.07 9.01
N LEU A 174 -14.70 24.23 9.82
CA LEU A 174 -15.20 22.89 10.14
C LEU A 174 -16.34 22.89 11.19
N SER A 175 -16.67 24.05 11.79
CA SER A 175 -17.76 24.22 12.77
C SER A 175 -17.73 23.20 13.92
N ILE A 176 -16.56 23.06 14.55
CA ILE A 176 -16.35 22.12 15.67
C ILE A 176 -16.48 22.87 16.99
N LYS A 177 -17.07 22.21 18.00
CA LYS A 177 -17.11 22.74 19.36
C LYS A 177 -15.69 22.93 19.89
N TYR A 178 -15.37 24.11 20.40
CA TYR A 178 -14.02 24.46 20.88
C TYR A 178 -13.40 23.41 21.82
N GLY A 179 -14.16 22.94 22.81
CA GLY A 179 -13.67 21.92 23.75
C GLY A 179 -13.34 20.57 23.08
N VAL A 180 -14.09 20.16 22.06
CA VAL A 180 -13.79 18.95 21.29
C VAL A 180 -12.51 19.15 20.46
N PHE A 181 -12.42 20.30 19.79
CA PHE A 181 -11.23 20.63 18.99
C PHE A 181 -9.95 20.69 19.85
N GLN A 182 -10.05 21.26 21.06
CA GLN A 182 -8.94 21.30 22.01
C GLN A 182 -8.44 19.89 22.39
N GLN A 183 -9.35 18.95 22.64
CA GLN A 183 -8.97 17.57 22.95
C GLN A 183 -8.31 16.87 21.75
N ILE A 184 -8.85 17.05 20.54
CA ILE A 184 -8.26 16.49 19.31
C ILE A 184 -6.86 17.07 19.07
N TYR A 185 -6.69 18.38 19.22
CA TYR A 185 -5.40 19.03 19.06
C TYR A 185 -4.38 18.52 20.07
N ASN A 186 -4.76 18.37 21.34
CA ASN A 186 -3.87 17.84 22.38
C ASN A 186 -3.48 16.39 22.10
N TYR A 187 -4.42 15.57 21.67
CA TYR A 187 -4.17 14.19 21.25
C TYR A 187 -3.17 14.13 20.09
N TRP A 188 -3.46 14.84 18.99
CA TRP A 188 -2.59 14.91 17.81
C TRP A 188 -1.20 15.43 18.15
N LYS A 189 -1.11 16.52 18.92
CA LYS A 189 0.16 17.12 19.32
C LYS A 189 0.97 16.15 20.18
N GLY A 190 0.34 15.49 21.15
CA GLY A 190 0.99 14.46 21.96
C GLY A 190 1.48 13.28 21.13
N LYS A 191 0.69 12.82 20.15
CA LYS A 191 1.09 11.76 19.20
C LYS A 191 2.32 12.20 18.39
N ARG A 192 2.31 13.43 17.86
CA ARG A 192 3.43 14.01 17.11
C ARG A 192 4.69 14.21 17.93
N GLU A 193 4.56 14.63 19.19
CA GLU A 193 5.69 14.77 20.12
C GLU A 193 6.27 13.41 20.53
N ARG A 194 5.47 12.35 20.64
CA ARG A 194 6.01 10.99 20.84
C ARG A 194 6.75 10.47 19.62
N TRP A 195 6.19 10.68 18.43
CA TRP A 195 6.73 10.13 17.18
C TRP A 195 7.93 10.91 16.64
N GLN A 196 8.03 12.21 16.95
CA GLN A 196 9.10 13.11 16.49
C GLN A 196 9.23 13.17 14.96
N LYS A 197 8.17 12.81 14.23
CA LYS A 197 8.08 12.86 12.77
C LYS A 197 6.64 13.09 12.33
N PRO A 198 6.40 13.71 11.16
CA PRO A 198 5.07 13.84 10.58
C PRO A 198 4.40 12.48 10.42
N ILE A 199 3.09 12.40 10.69
CA ILE A 199 2.36 11.13 10.58
C ILE A 199 2.18 10.78 9.09
N LEU A 200 1.88 11.77 8.25
CA LEU A 200 1.75 11.60 6.81
C LEU A 200 3.10 11.31 6.15
N ARG A 201 3.21 10.14 5.50
CA ARG A 201 4.45 9.67 4.87
C ARG A 201 5.04 10.63 3.84
N ARG A 202 4.20 11.34 3.08
CA ARG A 202 4.64 12.31 2.06
C ARG A 202 5.27 13.58 2.66
N LEU A 203 5.00 13.88 3.93
CA LEU A 203 5.55 15.02 4.65
C LEU A 203 6.83 14.66 5.41
N GLN A 204 7.16 13.37 5.48
CA GLN A 204 8.42 12.91 6.05
C GLN A 204 9.56 13.14 5.05
N PRO A 205 10.73 13.58 5.53
CA PRO A 205 11.88 13.78 4.67
C PRO A 205 12.34 12.46 4.02
N PRO A 206 12.95 12.53 2.83
CA PRO A 206 13.47 11.35 2.15
C PRO A 206 14.62 10.72 2.97
N PRO A 207 14.84 9.41 2.84
CA PRO A 207 16.03 8.78 3.38
C PRO A 207 17.32 9.40 2.82
N PRO A 208 18.42 9.42 3.61
CA PRO A 208 19.73 9.79 3.11
C PRO A 208 20.15 8.92 1.90
N VAL A 209 20.93 9.49 0.98
CA VAL A 209 21.41 8.77 -0.21
C VAL A 209 22.40 7.66 0.15
N ASN A 210 23.13 7.81 1.27
CA ASN A 210 24.10 6.82 1.75
C ASN A 210 23.49 5.85 2.77
N ASP A 211 22.17 5.80 2.87
CA ASP A 211 21.49 4.90 3.79
C ASP A 211 21.65 3.44 3.33
N THR A 212 22.06 2.57 4.26
CA THR A 212 22.26 1.13 3.99
C THR A 212 21.05 0.30 4.42
N ASN A 213 20.04 0.94 5.02
CA ASN A 213 18.84 0.25 5.47
C ASN A 213 17.99 -0.21 4.26
N PRO A 214 17.76 -1.52 4.06
CA PRO A 214 17.00 -2.04 2.92
C PRO A 214 15.52 -1.62 2.93
N TYR A 215 14.99 -1.16 4.06
CA TYR A 215 13.61 -0.65 4.16
C TYR A 215 13.46 0.81 3.72
N ASN A 216 14.57 1.53 3.55
CA ASN A 216 14.59 2.94 3.19
C ASN A 216 14.76 3.10 1.67
N VAL A 217 13.63 3.06 0.97
CA VAL A 217 13.55 3.17 -0.49
C VAL A 217 13.28 4.60 -0.97
N TYR A 218 13.52 4.86 -2.26
CA TYR A 218 13.29 6.14 -2.93
C TYR A 218 14.09 7.32 -2.33
N SER A 219 15.38 7.14 -2.08
CA SER A 219 16.29 8.25 -1.79
C SER A 219 16.27 9.24 -2.96
N GLY A 220 15.76 10.45 -2.74
CA GLY A 220 15.57 11.44 -3.80
C GLY A 220 16.91 11.91 -4.38
N GLN A 221 17.36 11.28 -5.48
CA GLN A 221 18.43 11.80 -6.34
C GLN A 221 17.86 12.68 -7.48
N GLY A 222 16.72 13.32 -7.24
CA GLY A 222 16.22 14.35 -8.14
C GLY A 222 17.02 15.62 -7.91
N ARG A 223 17.68 16.15 -8.95
CA ARG A 223 18.15 17.54 -8.93
C ARG A 223 16.94 18.38 -8.50
N LYS A 224 17.05 19.14 -7.40
CA LYS A 224 16.18 20.29 -7.21
C LYS A 224 16.33 21.06 -8.52
N LEU A 225 15.27 21.14 -9.31
CA LEU A 225 15.15 22.19 -10.31
C LEU A 225 15.12 23.47 -9.47
N THR A 226 16.30 23.97 -9.12
CA THR A 226 16.50 25.32 -8.63
C THR A 226 15.76 26.18 -9.64
N GLY A 227 14.79 26.93 -9.14
CA GLY A 227 13.82 27.62 -9.97
C GLY A 227 14.51 28.28 -11.15
N PHE A 228 13.84 28.27 -12.30
CA PHE A 228 14.09 29.23 -13.36
C PHE A 228 13.99 30.63 -12.72
N THR A 229 15.12 31.13 -12.23
CA THR A 229 15.29 32.54 -11.93
C THR A 229 15.25 33.22 -13.28
N LEU A 230 14.13 33.90 -13.55
CA LEU A 230 14.04 34.97 -14.53
C LEU A 230 15.08 36.02 -14.14
N GLY A 231 16.30 35.83 -14.60
CA GLY A 231 17.46 36.62 -14.20
C GLY A 231 18.55 36.50 -15.24
N GLY A 232 18.52 37.40 -16.22
CA GLY A 232 19.72 37.79 -16.97
C GLY A 232 19.91 37.16 -18.34
N CYS A 233 19.00 37.42 -19.29
CA CYS A 233 19.41 37.44 -20.70
C CYS A 233 20.30 38.67 -20.93
N LYS A 234 21.62 38.54 -20.75
CA LYS A 234 22.60 39.46 -21.30
C LYS A 234 23.31 38.79 -22.48
N GLY A 235 23.04 39.31 -23.67
CA GLY A 235 23.94 39.30 -24.82
C GLY A 235 24.05 37.99 -25.60
N GLY A 236 23.37 37.93 -26.76
CA GLY A 236 23.65 36.92 -27.78
C GLY A 236 22.48 36.72 -28.72
N LYS A 237 22.50 37.39 -29.87
CA LYS A 237 21.51 37.30 -30.95
C LYS A 237 21.26 35.85 -31.36
N ILE A 238 20.09 35.29 -31.08
CA ILE A 238 19.42 34.32 -31.97
C ILE A 238 17.93 34.63 -31.94
N MET A 239 17.40 35.03 -33.09
CA MET A 239 15.99 35.27 -33.31
C MET A 239 15.21 33.97 -33.16
N CYS A 240 14.16 33.98 -32.33
CA CYS A 240 13.07 33.02 -32.47
C CYS A 240 11.81 33.82 -32.84
N ASN A 241 11.54 33.86 -34.14
CA ASN A 241 10.36 34.50 -34.70
C ASN A 241 9.12 33.62 -34.47
N HIS A 242 8.14 34.27 -33.86
CA HIS A 242 6.71 34.18 -34.12
C HIS A 242 5.91 32.96 -33.66
N LEU A 243 5.09 33.26 -32.64
CA LEU A 243 3.70 32.84 -32.51
C LEU A 243 2.95 32.90 -33.86
N LYS A 244 2.09 31.90 -34.06
CA LYS A 244 0.78 31.90 -34.74
C LYS A 244 0.20 30.51 -34.43
N SER A 245 -1.03 30.28 -33.99
CA SER A 245 -2.24 31.09 -33.87
C SER A 245 -3.30 30.15 -33.27
N PHE A 246 -4.11 30.61 -32.31
CA PHE A 246 -5.40 30.01 -31.99
C PHE A 246 -6.42 31.14 -31.90
N VAL A 247 -7.36 31.10 -32.84
CA VAL A 247 -8.74 31.55 -32.67
C VAL A 247 -9.50 30.37 -32.09
#